data_AF-A0A821G1C0-F1
#
_entry.id   AF-A0A821G1C0-F1
#
_cell.length_a   1.000
_cell.length_b   1.000
_cell.length_c   1.000
_cell.angle_alpha   90.00
_cell.angle_beta   90.00
_cell.angle_gamma   90.00
#
_symmetry.space_group_name_H-M   'P 1'
#
loop_
_entity.id
_entity.type
_entity.pdbx_description
1 polymer ?
#
loop_
_entity_poly.entity_id
_entity_poly.type
_entity_poly.pdbx_seq_one_letter_code
_entity_poly.pdbx_strand_id
1 'polypeptide(L)'
;MHLTNYSTDENELGDDFDTDKGKTNSLEFLFEYLKQQKQDVNKLWKEIQNIVIKTIFLAEPHILTTYRMCRPEVLPTSESVCFELLGFDILIDKKLKPWIIE
;
A
#
# COMPACT_ATOMS: atom_id res chain seq x y z
N MET A 1 4.60 -14.42 -16.74
CA MET A 1 4.00 -13.86 -15.53
C MET A 1 4.64 -12.50 -15.26
N HIS A 2 3.90 -11.40 -15.47
CA HIS A 2 4.39 -10.02 -15.31
C HIS A 2 3.46 -9.15 -14.44
N LEU A 3 2.30 -9.68 -14.07
CA LEU A 3 1.29 -9.02 -13.26
C LEU A 3 1.14 -9.81 -11.96
N THR A 4 0.87 -9.11 -10.86
CA THR A 4 0.64 -9.69 -9.53
C THR A 4 -0.75 -9.35 -9.00
N ASN A 5 -1.65 -8.93 -9.90
CA ASN A 5 -3.04 -8.67 -9.55
C ASN A 5 -3.72 -10.01 -9.30
N TYR A 6 -4.34 -10.14 -8.13
CA TYR A 6 -5.05 -11.35 -7.72
C TYR A 6 -6.05 -11.84 -8.78
N SER A 7 -6.80 -10.91 -9.38
CA SER A 7 -7.78 -11.21 -10.43
C SER A 7 -7.20 -11.73 -11.75
N THR A 8 -5.92 -11.47 -12.02
CA THR A 8 -5.23 -11.96 -13.22
C THR A 8 -4.58 -13.32 -12.95
N ASP A 9 -4.00 -13.49 -11.76
CA ASP A 9 -3.37 -14.75 -11.35
C ASP A 9 -4.37 -15.91 -11.18
N GLU A 10 -5.63 -15.64 -10.82
CA GLU A 10 -6.68 -16.67 -10.78
C GLU A 10 -7.02 -17.25 -12.16
N ASN A 11 -6.82 -16.51 -13.24
CA ASN A 11 -7.21 -16.92 -14.59
C ASN A 11 -6.09 -17.62 -15.37
N GLU A 12 -4.82 -17.45 -14.99
CA GLU A 12 -3.67 -17.95 -15.77
C GLU A 12 -3.14 -19.33 -15.31
N LEU A 13 -3.44 -19.79 -14.10
CA LEU A 13 -2.86 -21.04 -13.57
C LEU A 13 -3.97 -21.99 -13.09
N GLY A 14 -4.17 -23.05 -13.87
CA GLY A 14 -5.15 -24.11 -13.62
C GLY A 14 -5.02 -24.77 -12.24
N ASP A 15 -6.06 -25.53 -11.90
CA ASP A 15 -6.51 -26.08 -10.60
C ASP A 15 -5.48 -26.85 -9.73
N ASP A 16 -4.20 -26.90 -10.09
CA ASP A 16 -3.18 -27.79 -9.52
C ASP A 16 -2.13 -27.07 -8.63
N PHE A 17 -2.39 -25.82 -8.24
CA PHE A 17 -1.49 -25.06 -7.35
C PHE A 17 -1.95 -25.14 -5.89
N ASP A 18 -1.15 -25.87 -5.09
CA ASP A 18 -1.16 -25.98 -3.63
C ASP A 18 -1.49 -24.62 -2.97
N THR A 19 -2.74 -24.47 -2.53
CA THR A 19 -3.31 -23.20 -2.01
C THR A 19 -2.57 -22.70 -0.76
N ASP A 20 -1.81 -23.57 -0.09
CA ASP A 20 -1.09 -23.27 1.15
C ASP A 20 0.28 -22.59 0.95
N LYS A 21 0.79 -22.44 -0.29
CA LYS A 21 2.21 -22.03 -0.51
C LYS A 21 2.50 -20.74 -1.26
N GLY A 22 1.52 -19.99 -1.77
CA GLY A 22 1.90 -18.69 -2.34
C GLY A 22 0.95 -18.00 -3.30
N LYS A 23 -0.30 -17.78 -2.91
CA LYS A 23 -1.19 -16.86 -3.66
C LYS A 23 -1.31 -15.50 -2.98
N THR A 24 -1.49 -15.50 -1.67
CA THR A 24 -1.61 -14.28 -0.86
C THR A 24 -0.99 -14.52 0.49
N ASN A 25 0.12 -13.86 0.77
CA ASN A 25 0.78 -13.93 2.08
C ASN A 25 0.48 -12.66 2.87
N SER A 26 0.35 -12.79 4.18
CA SER A 26 0.24 -11.64 5.06
C SER A 26 1.55 -10.83 5.05
N LEU A 27 1.46 -9.53 5.34
CA LEU A 27 2.65 -8.70 5.58
C LEU A 27 3.51 -9.25 6.72
N GLU A 28 2.87 -9.86 7.72
CA GLU A 28 3.56 -10.51 8.83
C GLU A 28 4.45 -11.66 8.34
N PHE A 29 3.91 -12.56 7.50
CA PHE A 29 4.69 -13.62 6.88
C PHE A 29 5.87 -13.07 6.06
N LEU A 30 5.64 -12.02 5.26
CA LEU A 30 6.70 -11.38 4.48
C LEU A 30 7.81 -10.83 5.39
N PHE A 31 7.45 -10.18 6.48
CA PHE A 31 8.41 -9.63 7.43
C PHE A 31 9.19 -10.71 8.18
N GLU A 32 8.55 -11.80 8.56
CA GLU A 32 9.25 -12.97 9.14
C GLU A 32 10.20 -13.61 8.14
N TYR A 33 9.76 -13.80 6.90
CA TYR A 33 10.59 -14.32 5.81
C TYR A 33 11.83 -13.45 5.58
N LEU A 34 11.67 -12.13 5.48
CA LEU A 34 12.79 -11.20 5.29
C LEU A 34 13.74 -11.17 6.49
N LYS A 35 13.22 -11.27 7.73
CA LYS A 35 14.05 -11.39 8.94
C LYS A 35 14.90 -12.66 8.92
N GLN A 36 14.35 -13.80 8.49
CA GLN A 36 15.10 -15.05 8.34
C GLN A 36 16.24 -14.94 7.31
N GLN A 37 16.05 -14.12 6.27
CA GLN A 37 17.07 -13.79 5.27
C GLN A 37 18.07 -12.70 5.72
N LYS A 38 18.07 -12.34 7.00
CA LYS A 38 18.94 -11.30 7.62
C LYS A 38 18.81 -9.92 6.99
N GLN A 39 17.62 -9.59 6.48
CA GLN A 39 17.32 -8.28 5.91
C GLN A 39 16.78 -7.32 6.97
N ASP A 40 17.02 -6.02 6.78
CA ASP A 40 16.52 -4.98 7.69
C ASP A 40 15.06 -4.61 7.36
N VAL A 41 14.13 -5.34 7.97
CA VAL A 41 12.70 -5.13 7.81
C VAL A 41 12.24 -3.79 8.37
N ASN A 42 12.86 -3.29 9.44
CA ASN A 42 12.48 -2.00 10.04
C ASN A 42 12.79 -0.86 9.08
N LYS A 43 13.94 -0.93 8.40
CA LYS A 43 14.30 0.03 7.36
C LYS A 43 13.32 -0.01 6.20
N LEU A 44 13.01 -1.19 5.66
CA LEU A 44 12.05 -1.36 4.57
C LEU A 44 10.68 -0.77 4.95
N TRP A 45 10.17 -1.10 6.13
CA TRP A 45 8.88 -0.59 6.60
C TRP A 45 8.86 0.93 6.74
N LYS A 46 9.96 1.52 7.25
CA LYS A 46 10.10 2.97 7.34
C LYS A 46 10.13 3.64 5.96
N GLU A 47 10.76 3.01 4.97
CA GLU A 47 10.76 3.50 3.59
C GLU A 47 9.35 3.44 2.96
N ILE A 48 8.61 2.36 3.21
CA ILE A 48 7.20 2.21 2.83
C ILE A 48 6.33 3.31 3.45
N GLN A 49 6.43 3.53 4.77
CA GLN A 49 5.71 4.59 5.47
C GLN A 49 6.02 5.98 4.90
N ASN A 50 7.30 6.24 4.58
CA ASN A 50 7.72 7.51 3.98
C ASN A 50 7.10 7.72 2.59
N ILE A 51 6.94 6.66 1.80
CA ILE A 51 6.27 6.73 0.49
C ILE A 51 4.81 7.13 0.71
N VAL A 52 4.08 6.41 1.56
CA VAL A 52 2.65 6.68 1.85
C VAL A 52 2.43 8.11 2.35
N ILE A 53 3.24 8.56 3.32
CA ILE A 53 3.14 9.93 3.87
C ILE A 53 3.36 10.97 2.76
N LYS A 54 4.40 10.80 1.94
CA LYS A 54 4.70 11.76 0.86
C LYS A 54 3.61 11.79 -0.20
N THR A 55 3.02 10.64 -0.55
CA THR A 55 1.92 10.56 -1.50
C THR A 55 0.68 11.29 -0.97
N ILE A 56 0.29 11.05 0.29
CA ILE A 56 -0.83 11.74 0.92
C ILE A 56 -0.57 13.25 1.02
N PHE A 57 0.64 13.63 1.42
CA PHE A 57 1.02 15.04 1.56
C PHE A 57 0.96 15.78 0.21
N LEU A 58 1.31 15.11 -0.89
CA LEU A 58 1.18 15.66 -2.24
C LEU A 58 -0.29 15.86 -2.65
N ALA A 59 -1.19 14.97 -2.21
CA ALA A 59 -2.62 15.05 -2.48
C ALA A 59 -3.38 16.03 -1.56
N GLU A 60 -2.86 16.29 -0.35
CA GLU A 60 -3.47 17.15 0.67
C GLU A 60 -4.03 18.49 0.13
N PRO A 61 -3.30 19.33 -0.64
CA PRO A 61 -3.84 20.61 -1.09
C PRO A 61 -5.06 20.48 -2.00
N HIS A 62 -5.09 19.43 -2.84
CA HIS A 62 -6.21 19.14 -3.73
C HIS A 62 -7.44 18.67 -2.94
N ILE A 63 -7.22 17.75 -1.99
CA ILE A 63 -8.28 17.24 -1.11
C ILE A 63 -8.84 18.37 -0.24
N LEU A 64 -7.99 19.16 0.40
CA LEU A 64 -8.38 20.25 1.29
C LEU A 64 -9.19 21.33 0.56
N THR A 65 -8.76 21.69 -0.66
CA THR A 65 -9.49 22.68 -1.48
C THR A 65 -10.88 22.16 -1.83
N THR A 66 -10.98 20.92 -2.29
CA THR A 66 -12.26 20.29 -2.63
C THR A 66 -13.17 20.15 -1.41
N TYR A 67 -12.60 19.71 -0.27
CA TYR A 67 -13.32 19.58 0.99
C TYR A 67 -13.94 20.91 1.44
N ARG A 68 -13.16 22.02 1.38
CA ARG A 68 -13.64 23.36 1.72
C ARG A 68 -14.71 23.88 0.76
N MET A 69 -14.60 23.59 -0.54
CA MET A 69 -15.63 23.96 -1.52
C MET A 69 -16.95 23.23 -1.28
N CYS A 70 -16.89 21.95 -0.89
CA CYS A 70 -18.07 21.18 -0.52
C CYS A 70 -18.64 21.59 0.86
N ARG A 71 -17.84 22.27 1.70
CA ARG A 71 -18.20 22.66 3.07
C ARG A 71 -17.84 24.12 3.40
N PRO A 72 -18.43 25.12 2.71
CA PRO A 72 -18.02 26.52 2.81
C PRO A 72 -18.30 27.19 4.16
N GLU A 73 -19.26 26.68 4.94
CA GLU A 73 -19.71 27.29 6.21
C GLU A 73 -19.05 26.68 7.46
N VAL A 74 -18.09 25.76 7.29
CA VAL A 74 -17.50 25.02 8.40
C VAL A 74 -16.28 25.72 8.96
N LEU A 75 -16.21 25.85 10.29
CA LEU A 75 -15.05 26.41 10.97
C LEU A 75 -13.82 25.50 10.76
N PRO A 76 -12.61 26.06 10.59
CA PRO A 76 -11.39 25.27 10.41
C PRO A 76 -11.10 24.27 11.55
N THR A 77 -11.67 24.48 12.73
CA THR A 77 -11.50 23.63 13.92
C THR A 77 -12.53 22.52 14.04
N SER A 78 -13.51 22.45 13.13
CA SER A 78 -14.50 21.39 13.14
C SER A 78 -13.87 20.05 12.72
N GLU A 79 -14.36 18.97 13.31
CA GLU A 79 -13.92 17.62 12.96
C GLU A 79 -14.17 17.30 11.49
N SER A 80 -13.31 16.45 10.91
CA SER A 80 -13.53 15.94 9.56
C SER A 80 -14.78 15.08 9.52
N VAL A 81 -15.62 15.29 8.51
CA VAL A 81 -16.77 14.40 8.22
C VAL A 81 -16.44 13.32 7.19
N CYS A 82 -15.21 13.34 6.65
CA CYS A 82 -14.73 12.40 5.65
C CYS A 82 -13.58 11.58 6.22
N PHE A 83 -13.59 10.28 5.92
CA PHE A 83 -12.46 9.38 6.09
C PHE A 83 -12.39 8.45 4.88
N GLU A 84 -11.22 7.94 4.58
CA GLU A 84 -11.00 7.04 3.44
C GLU A 84 -9.96 5.99 3.81
N LEU A 85 -10.20 4.75 3.38
CA LEU A 85 -9.26 3.66 3.51
C LEU A 85 -8.64 3.40 2.13
N LEU A 86 -7.35 3.71 2.01
CA LEU A 86 -6.61 3.58 0.76
C LEU A 86 -5.82 2.27 0.76
N GLY A 87 -5.92 1.50 -0.32
CA GLY A 87 -4.99 0.41 -0.64
C GLY A 87 -3.82 0.99 -1.43
N PHE A 88 -2.60 0.80 -0.94
CA PHE A 88 -1.39 1.21 -1.65
C PHE A 88 -0.68 -0.01 -2.21
N ASP A 89 -0.41 0.00 -3.51
CA ASP A 89 0.32 -1.05 -4.18
C ASP A 89 1.80 -0.69 -4.21
N ILE A 90 2.59 -1.47 -3.47
CA ILE A 90 4.02 -1.23 -3.30
C ILE A 90 4.81 -2.43 -3.80
N LEU A 91 5.64 -2.18 -4.81
CA LEU A 91 6.57 -3.17 -5.36
C LEU A 91 7.93 -3.05 -4.68
N ILE A 92 8.47 -4.16 -4.18
CA ILE A 92 9.80 -4.22 -3.57
C ILE A 92 10.78 -4.81 -4.60
N ASP A 93 11.84 -4.08 -4.94
CA ASP A 93 12.84 -4.57 -5.88
C ASP A 93 13.88 -5.51 -5.23
N LYS A 94 14.77 -6.07 -6.06
CA LYS A 94 15.85 -6.97 -5.61
C LYS A 94 16.85 -6.37 -4.62
N LYS A 95 16.86 -5.04 -4.44
CA LYS A 95 17.69 -4.31 -3.49
C LYS A 95 16.89 -3.90 -2.24
N LEU A 96 15.69 -4.44 -2.07
CA LEU A 96 14.73 -4.07 -1.01
C LEU A 96 14.34 -2.59 -1.04
N LYS A 97 14.34 -1.97 -2.22
CA LYS A 97 13.80 -0.64 -2.38
C LYS A 97 12.30 -0.73 -2.70
N PRO A 98 11.43 -0.09 -1.91
CA PRO A 98 10.01 -0.01 -2.21
C PRO A 98 9.72 1.05 -3.29
N TRP A 99 8.76 0.75 -4.16
CA TRP A 99 8.28 1.61 -5.24
C TRP A 99 6.76 1.64 -5.20
N ILE A 100 6.17 2.84 -5.20
CA ILE A 100 4.71 3.00 -5.33
C ILE A 100 4.29 2.73 -6.78
N ILE A 101 3.20 1.99 -6.95
CA ILE A 101 2.59 1.69 -8.25
C ILE A 101 1.27 2.45 -8.37
N GLU A 102 0.36 2.25 -7.41
CA GLU A 102 -0.93 2.96 -7.29
C GLU A 102 -1.29 3.25 -5.81
#